data_AF-A0A1C5KDK5-F1
#
_entry.id   AF-A0A1C5KDK5-F1
#
_cell.length_a   1.000
_cell.length_b   1.000
_cell.length_c   1.000
_cell.angle_alpha   90.00
_cell.angle_beta   90.00
_cell.angle_gamma   90.00
#
_symmetry.space_group_name_H-M   'P 1'
#
loop_
_entity.id
_entity.type
_entity.pdbx_description
1 polymer ?
#
loop_
_entity_poly.entity_id
_entity_poly.type
_entity_poly.pdbx_seq_one_letter_code
_entity_poly.pdbx_strand_id
1 'polypeptide(L)' 'MKKVLGVIGTVFGLYLIARALAEPFVIDFSDPASYRDDWGGPSLSGVLAVHCGPGVVSAVLIGRAVRSRVRARRGRADA' A
#
# COMPACT_ATOMS: atom_id res chain seq x y z
N MET A 1 -14.57 -19.67 -2.75
CA MET A 1 -14.32 -18.44 -1.96
C MET A 1 -12.85 -17.98 -1.97
N LYS A 2 -11.85 -18.85 -1.77
CA LYS A 2 -10.42 -18.45 -1.67
C LYS A 2 -9.89 -17.62 -2.86
N LYS A 3 -10.29 -17.95 -4.10
CA LYS A 3 -9.91 -17.18 -5.30
C LYS A 3 -10.50 -15.76 -5.29
N VAL A 4 -11.77 -15.64 -4.93
CA VAL A 4 -12.48 -14.36 -4.82
C VAL A 4 -11.83 -13.49 -3.76
N LEU A 5 -11.55 -14.05 -2.57
CA LEU A 5 -10.86 -13.33 -1.50
C LEU A 5 -9.45 -12.86 -1.93
N GLY A 6 -8.74 -13.68 -2.70
CA GLY A 6 -7.44 -13.31 -3.26
C GLY A 6 -7.52 -12.14 -4.25
N VAL A 7 -8.55 -12.10 -5.11
CA VAL A 7 -8.78 -10.99 -6.04
C VAL A 7 -9.13 -9.72 -5.28
N ILE A 8 -10.09 -9.79 -4.35
CA ILE A 8 -10.51 -8.64 -3.53
C ILE A 8 -9.31 -8.07 -2.77
N GLY A 9 -8.54 -8.92 -2.08
CA GLY A 9 -7.36 -8.49 -1.34
C GLY A 9 -6.29 -7.86 -2.24
N THR A 10 -6.14 -8.35 -3.48
CA THR A 10 -5.20 -7.77 -4.44
C THR A 10 -5.66 -6.39 -4.91
N VAL A 11 -6.93 -6.26 -5.31
CA VAL A 11 -7.49 -4.97 -5.76
C VAL A 11 -7.44 -3.94 -4.63
N PHE A 12 -7.86 -4.32 -3.43
CA PHE A 12 -7.79 -3.45 -2.25
C PHE A 12 -6.35 -3.06 -1.92
N GLY A 13 -5.41 -4.01 -1.94
CA GLY A 13 -3.99 -3.71 -1.71
C GLY A 13 -3.41 -2.75 -2.75
N LEU A 14 -3.74 -2.93 -4.04
CA LEU A 14 -3.30 -2.00 -5.10
C LEU A 14 -3.89 -0.60 -4.92
N TYR A 15 -5.15 -0.49 -4.51
CA TYR A 15 -5.76 0.79 -4.17
C TYR A 15 -5.01 1.49 -3.03
N LEU A 16 -4.65 0.77 -1.96
CA LEU A 16 -3.88 1.34 -0.84
C LEU A 16 -2.49 1.81 -1.27
N ILE A 17 -1.83 1.11 -2.20
CA ILE A 17 -0.55 1.55 -2.76
C ILE A 17 -0.72 2.85 -3.54
N ALA A 18 -1.73 2.93 -4.41
CA ALA A 18 -2.00 4.14 -5.17
C ALA A 18 -2.30 5.34 -4.26
N ARG A 19 -3.10 5.14 -3.21
CA ARG A 19 -3.36 6.17 -2.18
C ARG A 19 -2.07 6.62 -1.50
N ALA A 20 -1.22 5.69 -1.06
CA ALA A 20 0.05 6.00 -0.43
C ALA A 20 1.02 6.78 -1.32
N LEU A 21 0.95 6.56 -2.65
CA LEU A 21 1.74 7.31 -3.63
C LEU A 21 1.16 8.69 -3.90
N ALA A 22 -0.16 8.86 -3.85
CA ALA A 22 -0.82 10.14 -4.12
C ALA A 22 -0.71 11.10 -2.93
N GLU A 23 -0.79 10.59 -1.70
CA GLU A 23 -0.84 11.39 -0.47
C GLU A 23 0.23 12.52 -0.39
N PRO A 24 1.53 12.25 -0.67
CA PRO A 24 2.56 13.30 -0.58
C PRO A 24 2.43 14.41 -1.62
N PHE A 25 1.61 14.22 -2.65
CA PHE A 25 1.35 15.25 -3.67
C PHE A 25 0.05 16.02 -3.43
N VAL A 26 -0.80 15.52 -2.53
CA VAL A 26 -2.08 16.14 -2.17
C VAL A 26 -1.95 16.97 -0.89
N ILE A 27 -1.10 16.57 0.05
CA ILE A 27 -0.87 17.30 1.30
C ILE A 27 -0.05 18.57 1.03
N ASP A 28 -0.52 19.71 1.55
CA ASP A 28 0.27 20.92 1.69
C ASP A 28 1.13 20.84 2.97
N PHE A 29 2.40 20.51 2.81
CA PHE A 29 3.33 20.40 3.94
C PHE A 29 3.65 21.73 4.63
N SER A 30 3.31 22.86 3.99
CA SER A 30 3.61 24.20 4.51
C SER A 30 2.50 24.77 5.39
N ASP A 31 1.30 24.20 5.32
CA ASP A 31 0.14 24.63 6.10
C ASP A 31 -0.45 23.48 6.95
N PRO A 32 -0.12 23.40 8.25
CA PRO A 32 -0.74 22.44 9.15
C PRO A 32 -2.26 22.53 9.24
N ALA A 33 -2.86 23.68 8.93
CA ALA A 33 -4.31 23.79 8.91
C ALA A 33 -4.96 22.91 7.83
N SER A 34 -4.22 22.54 6.77
CA SER A 34 -4.72 21.73 5.67
C SER A 34 -4.88 20.24 6.02
N TYR A 35 -4.12 19.73 7.01
CA TYR A 35 -4.10 18.29 7.34
C TYR A 35 -4.34 17.98 8.83
N ARG A 36 -4.45 18.99 9.70
CA ARG A 36 -4.59 18.77 11.16
C ARG A 36 -5.86 18.04 11.56
N ASP A 37 -6.93 18.18 10.77
CA ASP A 37 -8.23 17.58 11.01
C ASP A 37 -8.39 16.25 10.26
N ASP A 38 -7.38 15.85 9.48
CA ASP A 38 -7.32 14.55 8.80
C ASP A 38 -7.01 13.42 9.78
N TRP A 39 -7.33 12.20 9.39
CA TRP A 39 -7.05 11.02 10.20
C TRP A 39 -5.54 10.83 10.39
N GLY A 40 -5.10 10.89 11.64
CA GLY A 40 -3.68 10.87 12.01
C GLY A 40 -3.10 12.26 12.32
N GLY A 41 -3.86 13.34 12.08
CA GLY A 41 -3.52 14.68 12.57
C GLY A 41 -3.52 14.77 14.11
N PRO A 42 -2.98 15.86 14.70
CA PRO A 42 -2.48 17.07 14.04
C PRO A 42 -1.04 16.96 13.53
N SER A 43 -0.35 15.83 13.76
CA SER A 43 1.03 15.65 13.31
C SER A 43 1.08 15.12 11.89
N LEU A 44 2.00 15.66 11.08
CA LEU A 44 2.22 15.19 9.71
C LEU A 44 2.59 13.71 9.67
N SER A 45 3.41 13.25 10.62
CA SER A 45 3.83 11.85 10.70
C SER A 45 2.66 10.90 10.98
N GLY A 46 1.67 11.31 11.76
CA GLY A 46 0.47 10.53 12.00
C GLY A 46 -0.43 10.44 10.76
N VAL A 47 -0.63 11.56 10.05
CA VAL A 47 -1.37 11.58 8.77
C VAL A 47 -0.70 10.63 7.76
N LEU A 48 0.62 10.77 7.57
CA LEU A 48 1.39 9.90 6.68
C LEU A 48 1.36 8.43 7.12
N ALA A 49 1.39 8.14 8.42
CA ALA A 49 1.30 6.77 8.90
C ALA A 49 -0.05 6.12 8.52
N VAL A 50 -1.16 6.84 8.67
CA VAL A 50 -2.51 6.34 8.34
C VAL A 50 -2.71 6.19 6.83
N HIS A 51 -2.20 7.14 6.04
CA HIS A 51 -2.48 7.21 4.61
C HIS A 51 -1.48 6.41 3.77
N CYS A 52 -0.20 6.41 4.16
CA CYS A 52 0.87 5.73 3.44
C CYS A 52 1.20 4.34 4.00
N GLY A 53 1.11 4.15 5.32
CA GLY A 53 1.51 2.90 5.99
C GLY A 53 0.83 1.64 5.42
N PRO A 54 -0.51 1.60 5.29
CA PRO A 54 -1.21 0.45 4.71
C PRO A 54 -0.79 0.16 3.25
N GLY A 55 -0.48 1.19 2.47
CA GLY A 55 0.03 1.04 1.10
C GLY A 55 1.40 0.40 1.06
N VAL A 56 2.33 0.82 1.94
CA VAL A 56 3.66 0.21 2.08
C VAL A 56 3.55 -1.27 2.45
N VAL A 57 2.73 -1.60 3.45
CA VAL A 57 2.49 -2.99 3.84
C VAL A 57 1.93 -3.81 2.67
N SER A 58 0.96 -3.25 1.95
CA SER A 58 0.36 -3.90 0.78
C SER A 58 1.39 -4.15 -0.32
N ALA A 59 2.25 -3.17 -0.62
CA ALA A 59 3.33 -3.30 -1.61
C ALA A 59 4.31 -4.42 -1.23
N VAL A 60 4.72 -4.51 0.04
CA VAL A 60 5.61 -5.56 0.52
C VAL A 60 4.96 -6.94 0.39
N LEU A 61 3.72 -7.09 0.82
CA LEU A 61 3.02 -8.38 0.78
C LEU A 61 2.78 -8.85 -0.65
N ILE A 62 2.28 -7.98 -1.53
CA ILE A 62 2.06 -8.28 -2.94
C ILE A 62 3.39 -8.57 -3.63
N GLY A 63 4.42 -7.75 -3.40
CA GLY A 63 5.76 -7.95 -3.97
C GLY A 63 6.37 -9.28 -3.56
N ARG A 64 6.26 -9.67 -2.29
CA ARG A 64 6.69 -10.99 -1.80
C ARG A 64 5.91 -12.13 -2.46
N ALA A 65 4.59 -11.99 -2.60
CA ALA A 65 3.75 -13.00 -3.24
C ALA A 65 4.06 -13.16 -4.74
N VAL A 66 4.34 -12.07 -5.45
CA VAL A 66 4.77 -12.12 -6.86
C VAL A 66 6.14 -12.78 -6.96
N ARG A 67 7.11 -12.36 -6.13
CA ARG A 67 8.47 -12.91 -6.12
C ARG A 67 8.49 -14.41 -5.84
N SER A 68 7.69 -14.89 -4.89
CA SER A 68 7.61 -16.32 -4.57
C SER A 68 7.03 -17.14 -5.72
N ARG A 69 6.01 -16.62 -6.41
CA ARG A 69 5.41 -17.27 -7.59
C ARG A 69 6.38 -17.33 -8.77
N VAL A 70 7.13 -16.26 -9.02
CA VAL A 70 8.14 -16.22 -10.09
C VAL A 70 9.25 -17.23 -9.82
N ARG A 71 9.73 -17.32 -8.58
CA ARG A 71 10.75 -18.31 -8.18
C ARG A 71 10.27 -19.75 -8.33
N ALA A 72 9.04 -20.04 -7.88
CA ALA A 72 8.47 -21.37 -8.02
C ALA A 72 8.30 -21.81 -9.48
N ARG A 73 7.99 -20.87 -10.39
CA ARG A 73 7.90 -21.16 -11.83
C ARG A 73 9.26 -21.43 -12.46
N ARG A 74 10.31 -20.70 -12.08
CA ARG A 74 11.68 -20.93 -12.58
C ARG A 74 12.22 -22.30 -12.16
N GLY A 75 12.10 -22.66 -10.88
CA GLY A 75 12.56 -23.98 -10.40
C GLY A 75 11.80 -25.18 -10.98
N ARG A 76 10.63 -24.97 -11.61
CA ARG A 76 9.89 -26.00 -12.36
C ARG A 76 10.36 -26.12 -13.82
N ALA A 77 10.99 -25.08 -14.38
CA ALA A 77 11.53 -25.08 -15.73
C ALA A 77 12.94 -25.69 -15.79
N ASP A 78 13.67 -25.69 -14.67
CA ASP A 78 15.02 -26.24 -14.53
C ASP A 78 15.03 -27.72 -14.07
N ALA A 79 13.86 -28.35 -13.88
CA ALA A 79 13.68 -29.72 -13.38
C ALA A 79 12.94 -30.59 -14.41
#